data_AF-A0A9N9YHF8-F1
#
_entry.id   AF-A0A9N9YHF8-F1
#
_cell.length_a   1.000
_cell.length_b   1.000
_cell.length_c   1.000
_cell.angle_alpha   90.00
_cell.angle_beta   90.00
_cell.angle_gamma   90.00
#
_symmetry.space_group_name_H-M   'P 1'
#
loop_
_entity.id
_entity.type
_entity.pdbx_description
1 polymer ?
#
loop_
_entity_poly.entity_id
_entity_poly.type
_entity_poly.pdbx_seq_one_letter_code
_entity_poly.pdbx_strand_id
1 'polypeptide(L)'
;MPWYIPAVGLGIFGFGSTALGNVCVVYLLDSYRDVIGDASIGVVFVRNAFGTLTAMCLSPWIEKMGLYNMCTLSGCLCIAVSLLTVPMMIWGRRCREWTAARYLAMA
;
A
#
# COMPACT_ATOMS: atom_id res chain seq x y z
N MET A 1 -11.35 21.77 13.02
CA MET A 1 -10.26 21.02 13.68
C MET A 1 -9.03 21.91 13.72
N PRO A 2 -8.19 21.84 14.75
CA PRO A 2 -6.85 22.39 14.68
C PRO A 2 -6.07 21.71 13.56
N TRP A 3 -5.44 22.51 12.69
CA TRP A 3 -4.74 22.05 11.48
C TRP A 3 -3.60 21.06 11.77
N TYR A 4 -3.05 21.09 12.98
CA TYR A 4 -1.91 20.26 13.36
C TYR A 4 -2.25 18.76 13.46
N ILE A 5 -3.50 18.40 13.79
CA ILE A 5 -3.91 16.99 13.98
C ILE A 5 -3.80 16.20 12.66
N PRO A 6 -4.46 16.61 11.56
CA PRO A 6 -4.32 15.93 10.28
C PRO A 6 -2.90 16.04 9.72
N ALA A 7 -2.19 17.14 9.97
CA ALA A 7 -0.80 17.32 9.50
C ALA A 7 0.15 16.29 10.12
N VAL A 8 0.06 16.06 11.43
CA VAL A 8 0.88 15.05 12.12
C VAL A 8 0.50 13.63 11.67
N GLY A 9 -0.79 13.35 11.50
CA GLY A 9 -1.27 12.06 10.99
C GLY A 9 -0.76 11.75 9.58
N LEU A 10 -0.81 12.73 8.68
CA LEU A 10 -0.24 12.64 7.33
C LEU A 10 1.27 12.44 7.35
N GLY A 11 1.99 13.11 8.26
CA GLY A 11 3.44 12.95 8.42
C GLY A 11 3.83 11.53 8.79
N ILE A 12 3.18 10.94 9.80
CA ILE A 12 3.44 9.56 10.25
C ILE A 12 3.07 8.57 9.14
N PHE A 13 1.93 8.77 8.47
CA PHE A 13 1.49 7.92 7.37
C PHE A 13 2.43 7.98 6.16
N GLY A 14 2.87 9.19 5.78
CA GLY A 14 3.82 9.40 4.69
C GLY A 14 5.16 8.72 4.94
N PHE A 15 5.66 8.79 6.18
CA PHE A 15 6.87 8.09 6.59
C PHE A 15 6.71 6.57 6.52
N GLY A 16 5.64 6.02 7.11
CA GLY A 16 5.39 4.58 7.14
C GLY A 16 5.20 3.98 5.74
N SER A 17 4.39 4.63 4.90
CA SER A 17 4.13 4.17 3.52
C SER A 17 5.38 4.22 2.64
N THR A 18 6.26 5.21 2.83
CA THR A 18 7.53 5.31 2.09
C THR A 18 8.52 4.23 2.54
N ALA A 19 8.65 4.01 3.85
CA ALA A 19 9.52 2.96 4.39
C ALA A 19 9.10 1.56 3.91
N LEU A 20 7.81 1.24 4.01
CA LEU A 20 7.24 -0.03 3.52
C LEU A 20 7.41 -0.17 2.01
N GLY A 21 7.14 0.88 1.24
CA GLY A 21 7.32 0.88 -0.22
C GLY A 21 8.75 0.53 -0.62
N ASN A 22 9.75 1.12 0.04
CA ASN A 22 11.15 0.81 -0.22
C ASN A 22 11.50 -0.64 0.15
N VAL A 23 11.05 -1.14 1.31
CA VAL A 23 11.29 -2.53 1.71
C VAL A 23 10.70 -3.51 0.69
N CYS A 24 9.49 -3.26 0.19
CA CYS A 24 8.87 -4.09 -0.85
C CYS A 24 9.68 -4.11 -2.15
N VAL A 25 10.19 -2.97 -2.59
CA VAL A 25 10.99 -2.88 -3.82
C VAL A 25 12.33 -3.61 -3.65
N VAL A 26 13.05 -3.38 -2.54
CA VAL A 26 14.31 -4.09 -2.25
C VAL A 26 14.09 -5.59 -2.19
N TYR A 27 13.01 -6.04 -1.55
CA TYR A 27 12.65 -7.46 -1.49
C TYR A 27 12.37 -8.07 -2.86
N LEU A 28 11.70 -7.32 -3.74
CA LEU A 28 11.42 -7.73 -5.11
C LEU A 28 12.70 -7.81 -5.94
N LEU A 29 13.62 -6.85 -5.75
CA LEU A 29 14.96 -6.87 -6.37
C LEU A 29 15.77 -8.12 -5.96
N ASP A 30 15.73 -8.48 -4.68
CA ASP A 30 16.44 -9.66 -4.18
C ASP A 30 15.79 -10.98 -4.64
N SER A 31 14.46 -11.02 -4.77
CA SER A 31 13.74 -12.27 -5.05
C SER A 31 13.53 -12.57 -6.53
N TYR A 32 13.62 -11.58 -7.42
CA TYR A 32 13.37 -11.72 -8.87
C TYR A 32 14.46 -11.05 -9.71
N ARG A 33 15.75 -11.35 -9.44
CA ARG A 33 16.90 -10.72 -10.11
C ARG A 33 16.82 -10.69 -11.64
N ASP A 34 16.26 -11.72 -12.26
CA ASP A 34 16.17 -11.82 -13.73
C ASP A 34 14.98 -11.06 -14.33
N VAL A 35 13.95 -10.71 -13.53
CA VAL A 35 12.68 -10.11 -14.01
C VAL A 35 12.34 -8.83 -13.23
N ILE A 36 13.37 -8.12 -12.75
CA ILE A 36 13.22 -6.88 -11.96
C ILE A 36 12.41 -5.82 -12.71
N GLY A 37 12.68 -5.64 -14.00
CA GLY A 37 12.08 -4.58 -14.83
C GLY A 37 10.56 -4.72 -14.89
N ASP A 38 10.07 -5.86 -15.37
CA ASP A 38 8.64 -6.08 -15.54
C ASP A 38 7.89 -6.18 -14.20
N ALA A 39 8.51 -6.78 -13.18
CA ALA A 39 7.92 -6.89 -11.85
C ALA A 39 7.77 -5.53 -11.16
N SER A 40 8.77 -4.64 -11.30
CA SER A 40 8.70 -3.29 -10.72
C SER A 40 7.68 -2.40 -11.42
N ILE A 41 7.52 -2.52 -12.75
CA ILE A 41 6.49 -1.80 -13.51
C ILE A 41 5.09 -2.19 -13.02
N GLY A 42 4.83 -3.49 -12.80
CA GLY A 42 3.56 -3.98 -12.27
C GLY A 42 3.24 -3.39 -10.89
N VAL A 43 4.22 -3.35 -9.98
CA VAL A 43 4.05 -2.76 -8.64
C VAL A 43 3.79 -1.26 -8.72
N VAL A 44 4.54 -0.54 -9.55
CA VAL A 44 4.36 0.91 -9.75
C VAL A 44 2.99 1.21 -10.37
N PHE A 45 2.55 0.42 -11.33
CA PHE A 45 1.23 0.56 -11.95
C PHE A 45 0.10 0.40 -10.93
N VAL A 46 0.13 -0.67 -10.13
CA VAL A 46 -0.87 -0.91 -9.08
C VAL A 46 -0.87 0.23 -8.07
N ARG A 47 0.31 0.67 -7.61
CA ARG A 47 0.43 1.80 -6.67
C ARG A 47 -0.20 3.08 -7.22
N ASN A 48 0.07 3.41 -8.48
CA ASN A 48 -0.50 4.60 -9.11
C ASN A 48 -2.00 4.47 -9.36
N ALA A 49 -2.47 3.30 -9.81
CA ALA A 49 -3.89 3.06 -10.04
C ALA A 49 -4.71 3.24 -8.74
N PHE A 50 -4.24 2.69 -7.62
CA PHE A 50 -4.86 2.90 -6.30
C PHE A 50 -4.81 4.37 -5.87
N GLY A 51 -3.71 5.07 -6.12
CA GLY A 51 -3.59 6.51 -5.86
C GLY A 51 -4.63 7.32 -6.64
N THR A 52 -4.77 7.06 -7.94
CA THR A 52 -5.75 7.73 -8.81
C THR A 52 -7.18 7.41 -8.39
N LEU A 53 -7.51 6.15 -8.11
CA LEU A 53 -8.83 5.75 -7.61
C LEU A 53 -9.18 6.48 -6.31
N THR A 54 -8.25 6.53 -5.36
CA THR A 54 -8.46 7.20 -4.07
C THR A 54 -8.68 8.71 -4.28
N ALA A 55 -7.91 9.34 -5.17
CA ALA A 55 -8.07 10.76 -5.49
C ALA A 55 -9.44 11.07 -6.14
N MET A 56 -9.90 10.21 -7.06
CA MET A 56 -11.22 10.36 -7.70
C MET A 56 -12.37 10.10 -6.73
N CYS A 57 -12.22 9.17 -5.79
CA CYS A 57 -13.20 8.92 -4.75
C CYS A 57 -13.18 9.99 -3.66
N LEU A 58 -12.08 10.72 -3.47
CA LEU A 58 -11.95 11.74 -2.42
C LEU A 58 -12.97 12.87 -2.61
N SER A 59 -13.09 13.42 -3.82
CA SER A 59 -13.98 14.55 -4.15
C SER A 59 -15.45 14.30 -3.78
N PRO A 60 -16.13 13.24 -4.24
CA PRO A 60 -17.53 12.97 -3.86
C PRO A 60 -17.69 12.61 -2.39
N TRP A 61 -16.64 12.11 -1.74
CA TRP A 61 -16.69 11.70 -0.34
C TRP A 61 -16.65 12.91 0.62
N ILE A 62 -15.90 13.96 0.26
CA ILE A 62 -15.89 15.25 0.97
C ILE A 62 -17.28 15.89 0.92
N GLU A 63 -17.92 15.90 -0.25
CA GLU A 63 -19.24 16.53 -0.44
C GLU A 63 -20.36 15.83 0.36
N LYS A 64 -20.29 14.51 0.52
CA LYS A 64 -21.34 13.71 1.16
C LYS A 64 -21.25 13.68 2.69
N MET A 65 -20.04 13.61 3.27
CA MET A 65 -19.83 13.35 4.70
C MET A 65 -19.25 14.54 5.48
N GLY A 66 -18.79 15.58 4.79
CA GLY A 66 -18.09 16.71 5.39
C GLY A 66 -16.65 16.38 5.79
N LEU A 67 -15.80 17.40 5.82
CA LEU A 67 -14.35 17.27 6.01
C LEU A 67 -13.95 16.58 7.33
N TYR A 68 -14.73 16.79 8.39
CA TYR A 68 -14.45 16.26 9.73
C TYR A 68 -14.58 14.74 9.80
N ASN A 69 -15.76 14.21 9.45
CA ASN A 69 -16.01 12.77 9.49
C ASN A 69 -15.14 12.03 8.48
N MET A 70 -14.87 12.64 7.33
CA MET A 70 -14.05 12.01 6.31
C MET A 70 -12.59 11.82 6.74
N CYS A 71 -11.93 12.84 7.32
CA CYS A 71 -10.55 12.70 7.78
C CYS A 71 -10.40 11.68 8.91
N THR A 72 -11.36 11.60 9.82
CA THR A 72 -11.36 10.60 10.89
C THR A 72 -11.59 9.20 10.33
N LEU A 73 -12.57 9.03 9.43
CA LEU A 73 -12.86 7.73 8.83
C LEU A 73 -11.71 7.24 7.95
N SER A 74 -11.11 8.13 7.14
CA SER A 74 -9.97 7.79 6.28
C SER A 74 -8.72 7.44 7.08
N GLY A 75 -8.49 8.11 8.21
CA GLY A 75 -7.43 7.75 9.16
C GLY A 75 -7.65 6.35 9.75
N CYS A 76 -8.86 6.05 10.23
CA CYS A 76 -9.21 4.72 10.73
C CYS A 76 -9.10 3.64 9.65
N LEU A 77 -9.52 3.94 8.41
CA LEU A 77 -9.48 3.02 7.29
C LEU A 77 -8.03 2.76 6.84
N CYS A 78 -7.17 3.79 6.81
CA CYS A 78 -5.74 3.63 6.57
C CYS A 78 -5.07 2.76 7.65
N ILE A 79 -5.42 2.96 8.92
CA ILE A 79 -4.91 2.13 10.02
C ILE A 79 -5.39 0.68 9.86
N ALA A 80 -6.68 0.47 9.56
CA ALA A 80 -7.25 -0.86 9.38
C ALA A 80 -6.61 -1.61 8.19
N VAL A 81 -6.43 -0.94 7.05
CA VAL A 81 -5.76 -1.50 5.88
C VAL A 81 -4.28 -1.76 6.16
N SER A 82 -3.60 -0.85 6.85
CA SER A 82 -2.19 -1.04 7.24
C SER A 82 -2.02 -2.22 8.20
N LEU A 83 -2.95 -2.40 9.13
CA LEU A 83 -3.04 -3.58 10.01
C LEU A 83 -3.29 -4.87 9.24
N LEU A 84 -3.93 -4.82 8.08
CA LEU A 84 -4.11 -5.97 7.18
C LEU A 84 -2.84 -6.29 6.38
N THR A 85 -1.98 -5.30 6.15
CA THR A 85 -0.65 -5.49 5.52
C THR A 85 0.33 -6.20 6.45
N VAL A 86 0.23 -6.00 7.78
CA VAL A 86 1.08 -6.66 8.79
C VAL A 86 1.01 -8.19 8.76
N PRO A 87 -0.19 -8.84 8.79
CA PRO A 87 -0.28 -10.29 8.68
C PRO A 87 0.18 -10.77 7.29
N MET A 88 -0.01 -9.99 6.23
CA MET A 88 0.52 -10.33 4.91
C MET A 88 2.06 -10.36 4.87
N MET A 89 2.72 -9.47 5.61
CA MET A 89 4.19 -9.50 5.78
C MET A 89 4.67 -10.70 6.59
N ILE A 90 3.93 -11.10 7.64
CA ILE A 90 4.30 -12.25 8.49
C ILE A 90 4.03 -13.58 7.76
N TRP A 91 2.90 -13.70 7.05
CA TRP A 91 2.52 -14.89 6.28
C TRP A 91 3.10 -14.93 4.86
N GLY A 92 3.88 -13.93 4.43
CA GLY A 92 4.53 -13.90 3.12
C GLY A 92 5.41 -15.11 2.82
N ARG A 93 5.98 -15.76 3.85
CA ARG A 93 6.68 -17.06 3.71
C ARG A 93 5.78 -18.16 3.16
N ARG A 94 4.52 -18.23 3.58
CA ARG A 94 3.54 -19.25 3.18
C ARG A 94 3.03 -19.04 1.75
N CYS A 95 2.84 -17.78 1.34
CA CYS A 95 2.46 -17.44 -0.03
C CYS A 95 3.59 -17.73 -1.04
N ARG A 96 4.85 -17.60 -0.63
CA ARG A 96 6.01 -17.99 -1.45
C ARG A 96 6.10 -19.50 -1.67
N GLU A 97 5.83 -20.32 -0.66
CA GLU A 97 5.76 -21.78 -0.79
C GLU A 97 4.67 -22.23 -1.80
N TRP A 98 3.53 -21.54 -1.81
CA TRP A 98 2.44 -21.81 -2.77
C TRP A 98 2.76 -21.39 -4.20
N THR A 99 3.47 -20.28 -4.38
CA THR A 99 3.79 -19.77 -5.73
C THR A 99 5.02 -20.45 -6.33
N ALA A 100 5.90 -21.02 -5.49
CA ALA A 100 7.05 -21.83 -5.93
C ALA A 100 6.64 -23.03 -6.79
N ALA A 101 5.49 -23.65 -6.52
CA ALA A 101 4.96 -24.76 -7.31
C ALA A 101 4.63 -24.36 -8.76
N ARG A 102 4.22 -23.10 -9.01
CA ARG A 102 3.93 -22.60 -10.37
C ARG A 102 5.17 -22.13 -11.12
N TYR A 103 6.23 -21.72 -10.40
CA TYR A 103 7.48 -21.27 -11.02
C TYR A 103 8.32 -22.45 -11.53
N LEU A 104 8.35 -23.57 -10.79
CA LEU A 104 8.99 -24.82 -11.23
C LEU A 104 8.27 -25.50 -12.40
N ALA A 105 7.00 -25.19 -12.65
CA ALA A 105 6.24 -25.71 -13.78
C ALA A 105 6.43 -24.89 -15.08
N MET A 106 7.07 -23.72 -14.99
CA MET A 106 7.41 -22.87 -16.15
C MET A 106 8.91 -22.89 -16.48
N ALA A 107 9.73 -23.57 -15.68
CA ALA A 107 11.13 -23.91 -16.00
C ALA A 107 11.18 -25.31 -16.63
#